data_AF-A0A3A0DNC4-F1
#
_entry.id   AF-A0A3A0DNC4-F1
#
_cell.length_a   1.000
_cell.length_b   1.000
_cell.length_c   1.000
_cell.angle_alpha   90.00
_cell.angle_beta   90.00
_cell.angle_gamma   90.00
#
_symmetry.space_group_name_H-M   'P 1'
#
loop_
_entity.id
_entity.type
_entity.pdbx_description
1 polymer ?
#
loop_
_entity_poly.entity_id
_entity_poly.type
_entity_poly.pdbx_seq_one_letter_code
_entity_poly.pdbx_strand_id
1 'polypeptide(L)'
;MTVLARKALDEILAHPVSWRGRRQPIAQWIDEIGADRGTVLIRITGGWSLEKALLEPVRPPKRWTKRTKQSRFRGVTRHPSGKWYARGYDGESNVDLLLTDDEAEAGAAYNVWVRNRYGLRAKVNLL
;
A
#
# COMPACT_ATOMS: atom_id res chain seq x y z
N MET A 1 5.75 14.57 18.12
CA MET A 1 5.68 13.68 19.30
C MET A 1 5.64 14.54 20.55
N THR A 2 4.77 14.24 21.51
CA THR A 2 4.67 14.95 22.79
C THR A 2 5.74 14.48 23.77
N VAL A 3 6.11 15.32 24.74
CA VAL A 3 7.16 15.03 25.74
C VAL A 3 6.90 13.74 26.51
N LEU A 4 5.64 13.44 26.84
CA LEU A 4 5.23 12.21 27.53
C LEU A 4 5.53 10.94 26.72
N ALA A 5 5.29 10.98 25.41
CA ALA A 5 5.59 9.85 24.54
C ALA A 5 7.10 9.57 24.46
N ARG A 6 7.93 10.63 24.49
CA ARG A 6 9.39 10.45 24.46
C ARG A 6 9.91 9.77 25.72
N LYS A 7 9.45 10.21 26.91
CA LYS A 7 9.87 9.64 28.19
C LYS A 7 9.56 8.15 28.27
N ALA A 8 8.35 7.74 27.89
CA ALA A 8 7.96 6.33 27.89
C ALA A 8 8.84 5.46 26.98
N LEU A 9 9.22 5.96 25.80
CA LEU A 9 10.12 5.24 24.89
C LEU A 9 11.54 5.11 25.48
N ASP A 10 12.04 6.15 26.13
CA ASP A 10 13.36 6.11 26.76
C ASP A 10 13.38 5.14 27.96
N GLU A 11 12.29 5.04 28.72
CA GLU A 11 12.12 4.04 29.79
C GLU A 11 12.12 2.60 29.25
N ILE A 12 11.41 2.33 28.14
CA ILE A 12 11.42 1.01 27.49
C ILE A 12 12.84 0.65 27.06
N LEU A 13 13.58 1.59 26.47
CA LEU A 13 14.92 1.32 25.95
C LEU A 13 15.97 1.13 27.04
N ALA A 14 15.78 1.79 28.19
CA ALA A 14 16.58 1.59 29.38
C ALA A 14 16.26 0.28 30.11
N HIS A 15 15.13 -0.37 29.80
CA HIS A 15 14.71 -1.58 30.51
C HIS A 15 15.69 -2.74 30.29
N PRO A 16 16.29 -3.31 31.37
CA PRO A 16 17.28 -4.36 31.26
C PRO A 16 16.62 -5.73 31.06
N VAL A 17 16.93 -6.39 29.93
CA VAL A 17 16.38 -7.70 29.56
C VAL A 17 17.51 -8.74 29.46
N SER A 18 17.24 -9.91 30.02
CA SER A 18 18.13 -11.07 29.89
C SER A 18 17.91 -11.78 28.54
N TRP A 19 18.96 -11.87 27.74
CA TRP A 19 18.97 -12.60 26.47
C TRP A 19 20.36 -13.17 26.20
N ARG A 20 20.45 -14.39 25.67
CA ARG A 20 21.72 -15.10 25.41
C ARG A 20 22.68 -15.14 26.61
N GLY A 21 22.15 -15.34 27.82
CA GLY A 21 22.95 -15.44 29.04
C GLY A 21 23.53 -14.12 29.56
N ARG A 22 23.28 -12.98 28.89
CA ARG A 22 23.65 -11.64 29.36
C ARG A 22 22.40 -10.83 29.69
N ARG A 23 22.52 -9.87 30.60
CA ARG A 23 21.45 -8.93 30.96
C ARG A 23 21.90 -7.51 30.70
N GLN A 24 21.21 -6.81 29.80
CA GLN A 24 21.54 -5.45 29.42
C GLN A 24 20.30 -4.69 28.90
N PRO A 25 20.34 -3.36 28.81
CA PRO A 25 19.24 -2.55 28.27
C PRO A 25 18.88 -2.94 26.84
N ILE A 26 17.61 -2.80 26.48
CA ILE A 26 17.11 -3.03 25.11
C ILE A 26 17.89 -2.17 24.10
N ALA A 27 18.24 -0.92 24.44
CA ALA A 27 19.07 -0.07 23.58
C ALA A 27 20.41 -0.72 23.21
N GLN A 28 21.11 -1.33 24.18
CA GLN A 28 22.39 -1.99 23.91
C GLN A 28 22.22 -3.21 23.02
N TRP A 29 21.12 -3.96 23.17
CA TRP A 29 20.81 -5.05 22.26
C TRP A 29 20.53 -4.58 20.83
N ILE A 30 19.83 -3.45 20.67
CA ILE A 30 19.57 -2.84 19.35
C ILE A 30 20.89 -2.46 18.68
N ASP A 31 21.78 -1.78 19.41
CA ASP A 31 23.08 -1.33 18.91
C ASP A 31 23.99 -2.50 18.54
N GLU A 32 24.05 -3.55 19.38
CA GLU A 32 24.86 -4.76 19.12
C GLU A 32 24.40 -5.53 17.86
N ILE A 33 23.09 -5.62 17.62
CA ILE A 33 22.52 -6.33 16.46
C ILE A 33 22.51 -5.45 15.20
N GLY A 34 22.55 -4.12 15.37
CA GLY A 34 22.36 -3.17 14.27
C GLY A 34 20.90 -3.09 13.81
N ALA A 35 19.95 -3.32 14.70
CA ALA A 35 18.52 -3.26 14.39
C ALA A 35 18.01 -1.80 14.35
N ASP A 36 16.95 -1.53 13.60
CA ASP A 36 16.32 -0.20 13.60
C ASP A 36 15.54 0.03 14.91
N ARG A 37 15.92 1.06 15.67
CA ARG A 37 15.32 1.42 16.97
C ARG A 37 13.80 1.61 16.89
N GLY A 38 13.31 2.27 15.85
CA GLY A 38 11.87 2.52 15.66
C GLY A 38 11.09 1.24 15.45
N THR A 39 11.61 0.36 14.59
CA THR A 39 11.06 -0.97 14.30
C THR A 39 11.00 -1.82 15.57
N VAL A 40 12.10 -1.90 16.33
CA VAL A 40 12.15 -2.72 17.55
C VAL A 40 11.15 -2.20 18.59
N LEU A 41 11.06 -0.87 18.77
CA LEU A 41 10.08 -0.26 19.69
C LEU A 41 8.64 -0.62 19.31
N ILE A 42 8.26 -0.42 18.04
CA ILE A 42 6.90 -0.74 17.58
C ILE A 42 6.59 -2.21 17.82
N ARG A 43 7.53 -3.11 17.52
CA ARG A 43 7.36 -4.56 17.73
C ARG A 43 7.20 -4.90 19.21
N ILE A 44 8.04 -4.38 20.09
CA ILE A 44 7.96 -4.63 21.54
C ILE A 44 6.65 -4.08 22.11
N THR A 45 6.28 -2.84 21.78
CA THR A 45 4.99 -2.25 22.22
C THR A 45 3.78 -2.98 21.64
N GLY A 46 3.95 -3.65 20.51
CA GLY A 46 2.96 -4.54 19.88
C GLY A 46 2.98 -5.98 20.42
N GLY A 47 3.74 -6.27 21.49
CA GLY A 47 3.76 -7.57 22.15
C GLY A 47 4.72 -8.60 21.56
N TRP A 48 5.65 -8.20 20.70
CA TRP A 48 6.68 -9.11 20.20
C TRP A 48 7.71 -9.43 21.28
N SER A 49 8.25 -10.65 21.25
CA SER A 49 9.43 -10.97 22.07
C SER A 49 10.63 -10.16 21.61
N LEU A 50 11.58 -9.90 22.52
CA LEU A 50 12.82 -9.17 22.22
C LEU A 50 13.57 -9.81 21.04
N GLU A 51 13.70 -11.14 21.04
CA GLU A 51 14.40 -11.87 19.98
C GLU A 51 13.75 -11.66 18.60
N LYS A 52 12.43 -11.79 18.50
CA LYS A 52 11.72 -11.52 17.24
C LYS A 52 11.84 -10.06 16.83
N ALA A 53 11.74 -9.16 17.80
CA ALA A 53 11.83 -7.73 17.55
C ALA A 53 13.17 -7.33 16.93
N LEU A 54 14.27 -7.93 17.42
CA LEU A 54 15.65 -7.68 16.96
C LEU A 54 15.98 -8.39 15.63
N LEU A 55 15.54 -9.65 15.46
CA LEU A 55 16.08 -10.52 14.41
C LEU A 55 15.17 -10.65 13.18
N GLU A 56 13.86 -10.46 13.30
CA GLU A 56 12.99 -10.62 12.14
C GLU A 56 13.18 -9.44 11.16
N PRO A 57 13.41 -9.69 9.86
CA PRO A 57 13.56 -8.61 8.89
C PRO A 57 12.26 -7.82 8.74
N VAL A 58 12.37 -6.51 8.56
CA VAL A 58 11.22 -5.72 8.11
C VAL A 58 10.89 -6.17 6.70
N ARG A 59 9.65 -6.61 6.47
CA ARG A 59 9.20 -6.94 5.11
C ARG A 59 9.43 -5.71 4.24
N PRO A 60 10.14 -5.82 3.11
CA PRO A 60 10.35 -4.68 2.25
C PRO A 60 8.98 -4.13 1.83
N PRO A 61 8.80 -2.80 1.80
CA PRO A 61 7.55 -2.23 1.32
C PRO A 61 7.28 -2.77 -0.08
N LYS A 62 6.02 -3.13 -0.35
CA LYS A 62 5.61 -3.57 -1.69
C LYS A 62 5.97 -2.45 -2.66
N ARG A 63 6.93 -2.69 -3.57
CA ARG A 63 7.31 -1.71 -4.59
C ARG A 63 6.08 -1.36 -5.40
N TRP A 64 5.61 -0.12 -5.27
CA TRP A 64 4.54 0.37 -6.13
C TRP A 64 5.15 0.66 -7.50
N THR A 65 5.09 -0.32 -8.40
CA THR A 65 5.41 -0.09 -9.81
C THR A 65 4.37 0.87 -10.36
N LYS A 66 4.79 2.01 -10.92
CA LYS A 66 3.89 2.87 -11.69
C LYS A 66 3.24 1.99 -12.76
N ARG A 67 1.93 1.76 -12.68
CA ARG A 67 1.20 1.04 -13.73
C ARG A 67 1.37 1.81 -15.02
N THR A 68 2.05 1.21 -16.01
CA THR A 68 2.06 1.73 -17.37
C THR A 68 0.61 1.84 -17.86
N LYS A 69 0.26 2.93 -18.53
CA LYS A 69 -1.09 3.13 -19.06
C LYS A 69 -1.34 2.02 -20.10
N GLN A 70 -2.19 1.06 -19.77
CA GLN A 70 -2.41 -0.10 -20.63
C GLN A 70 -3.24 0.24 -21.86
N SER A 71 -4.12 1.24 -21.78
CA SER A 71 -4.95 1.71 -22.87
C SER A 71 -4.67 3.18 -23.22
N ARG A 72 -4.86 3.54 -24.49
CA ARG A 72 -4.88 4.93 -24.93
C ARG A 72 -6.12 5.68 -24.42
N PHE A 73 -7.25 4.98 -24.20
CA PHE A 73 -8.53 5.54 -23.80
C PHE A 73 -8.73 5.52 -22.27
N ARG A 74 -9.36 6.56 -21.73
CA ARG A 74 -9.80 6.63 -20.33
C ARG A 74 -10.88 5.60 -20.08
N GLY A 75 -10.82 4.95 -18.92
CA GLY A 75 -11.81 3.96 -18.50
C GLY A 75 -11.70 2.62 -19.22
N VAL A 76 -10.69 2.43 -20.08
CA VAL A 76 -10.47 1.16 -20.79
C VAL A 76 -9.26 0.45 -20.17
N THR A 77 -9.42 -0.84 -19.87
CA THR A 77 -8.38 -1.68 -19.26
C THR A 77 -8.34 -3.04 -19.94
N ARG A 78 -7.13 -3.62 -20.05
CA ARG A 78 -6.96 -4.97 -20.58
C ARG A 78 -7.44 -6.00 -19.55
N HIS A 79 -8.35 -6.86 -19.97
CA HIS A 79 -8.85 -8.00 -19.21
C HIS A 79 -7.79 -9.10 -19.12
N PRO A 80 -7.77 -9.90 -18.02
CA PRO A 80 -6.95 -11.11 -17.96
C PRO A 80 -7.18 -12.09 -19.12
N SER A 81 -8.37 -12.08 -19.73
CA SER A 81 -8.67 -12.88 -20.93
C SER A 81 -8.04 -12.34 -22.22
N GLY A 82 -7.33 -11.22 -22.18
CA GLY A 82 -6.73 -10.56 -23.35
C GLY A 82 -7.61 -9.50 -24.01
N LYS A 83 -8.93 -9.53 -23.76
CA LYS A 83 -9.94 -8.57 -24.24
C LYS A 83 -9.80 -7.20 -23.60
N TRP A 84 -10.45 -6.19 -24.16
CA TRP A 84 -10.59 -4.85 -23.59
C TRP A 84 -11.93 -4.70 -22.89
N TYR A 85 -11.94 -4.14 -21.69
CA TYR A 85 -13.19 -3.72 -21.07
C TYR A 85 -13.20 -2.24 -20.72
N ALA A 86 -14.37 -1.65 -20.90
CA ALA A 86 -14.72 -0.34 -20.39
C ALA A 86 -15.22 -0.48 -18.95
N ARG A 87 -14.68 0.31 -18.03
CA ARG A 87 -15.05 0.32 -16.60
C ARG A 87 -15.27 1.74 -16.10
N GLY A 88 -16.44 1.96 -15.50
CA GLY A 88 -16.79 3.18 -14.77
C GLY A 88 -16.74 2.97 -13.27
N TYR A 89 -16.64 4.04 -12.49
CA TYR A 89 -16.88 4.02 -11.05
C TYR A 89 -18.17 4.78 -10.77
N ASP A 90 -19.15 4.11 -10.18
CA ASP A 90 -20.48 4.69 -9.99
C ASP A 90 -20.64 5.51 -8.70
N GLY A 91 -19.57 5.68 -7.92
CA GLY A 91 -19.59 6.31 -6.60
C GLY A 91 -19.38 5.31 -5.46
N GLU A 92 -19.72 4.04 -5.68
CA GLU A 92 -19.66 2.96 -4.69
C GLU A 92 -18.80 1.79 -5.18
N SER A 93 -18.95 1.42 -6.46
CA SER A 93 -18.35 0.25 -7.05
C SER A 93 -17.79 0.52 -8.46
N ASN A 94 -16.94 -0.39 -8.91
CA ASN A 94 -16.51 -0.41 -10.30
C ASN A 94 -17.52 -1.21 -11.12
N VAL A 95 -18.01 -0.63 -12.21
CA VAL A 95 -19.00 -1.24 -13.12
C VAL A 95 -18.36 -1.51 -14.46
N ASP A 96 -18.41 -2.76 -14.91
CA ASP A 96 -17.98 -3.15 -16.26
C ASP A 96 -19.08 -2.83 -17.26
N LEU A 97 -18.75 -2.01 -18.25
CA LEU A 97 -19.69 -1.43 -19.21
C LEU A 97 -19.76 -2.25 -20.51
N LEU A 98 -18.61 -2.79 -20.93
CA LEU A 98 -18.46 -3.61 -22.13
C LEU A 98 -17.17 -4.42 -22.04
N LEU A 99 -17.18 -5.66 -22.51
CA LEU A 99 -16.00 -6.50 -22.75
C LEU A 99 -15.96 -6.88 -24.23
N THR A 100 -14.90 -6.49 -24.93
CA THR A 100 -14.78 -6.64 -26.39
C THR A 100 -13.33 -6.92 -26.79
N ASP A 101 -13.12 -7.47 -27.98
CA ASP A 101 -11.79 -7.66 -28.55
C ASP A 101 -11.18 -6.35 -29.08
N ASP A 102 -11.98 -5.29 -29.28
CA ASP A 102 -11.54 -3.98 -29.79
C ASP A 102 -11.38 -2.91 -28.67
N GLU A 103 -10.19 -2.31 -28.58
CA GLU A 103 -9.88 -1.24 -27.64
C GLU A 103 -10.75 0.01 -27.86
N ALA A 104 -11.03 0.36 -29.13
CA ALA A 104 -11.77 1.56 -29.49
C ALA A 104 -13.26 1.44 -29.17
N GLU A 105 -13.84 0.26 -29.37
CA GLU A 105 -15.23 -0.04 -29.02
C GLU A 105 -15.44 0.06 -27.49
N ALA A 106 -14.51 -0.45 -26.69
CA ALA A 106 -14.51 -0.21 -25.24
C ALA A 106 -14.41 1.30 -24.93
N GLY A 107 -13.58 2.04 -25.66
CA GLY A 107 -13.48 3.50 -25.54
C GLY A 107 -14.82 4.22 -25.81
N ALA A 108 -15.57 3.76 -26.81
CA ALA A 108 -16.89 4.27 -27.15
C ALA A 108 -17.92 3.96 -26.06
N ALA A 109 -17.94 2.74 -25.53
CA ALA A 109 -18.82 2.36 -24.43
C ALA A 109 -18.60 3.24 -23.19
N TYR A 110 -17.34 3.54 -22.87
CA TYR A 110 -17.01 4.48 -21.79
C TYR A 110 -17.54 5.89 -22.08
N ASN A 111 -17.38 6.40 -23.30
CA ASN A 111 -17.89 7.72 -23.69
C ASN A 111 -19.41 7.84 -23.53
N VAL A 112 -20.16 6.83 -23.98
CA VAL A 112 -21.62 6.77 -23.81
C VAL A 112 -21.99 6.83 -22.34
N TRP A 113 -21.34 6.02 -21.51
CA TRP A 113 -21.61 5.99 -20.07
C TRP A 113 -21.33 7.34 -19.38
N VAL A 114 -20.18 7.96 -19.65
CA VAL A 114 -19.83 9.27 -19.07
C VAL A 114 -20.81 10.34 -19.54
N ARG A 115 -21.24 10.34 -20.80
CA ARG A 115 -22.25 11.28 -21.31
C ARG A 115 -23.61 11.08 -20.65
N ASN A 116 -24.06 9.84 -20.49
CA ASN A 116 -25.32 9.54 -19.81
C ASN A 116 -25.30 10.00 -18.35
N ARG A 117 -24.13 9.95 -17.69
CA ARG A 117 -23.98 10.31 -16.28
C ARG A 117 -23.76 11.80 -16.03
N TYR A 118 -22.95 12.47 -16.87
CA TYR A 118 -22.49 13.84 -16.63
C TYR A 118 -22.98 14.84 -17.69
N GLY A 119 -23.77 14.39 -18.66
CA GLY A 119 -24.32 15.21 -19.73
C GLY A 119 -23.29 15.63 -20.78
N LEU A 120 -23.66 16.65 -21.57
CA LEU A 120 -22.92 17.07 -22.77
C LEU A 120 -21.52 17.64 -22.50
N ARG A 121 -21.24 18.09 -21.27
CA ARG A 121 -19.93 18.64 -20.88
C ARG A 121 -18.97 17.57 -20.37
N ALA A 122 -19.36 16.30 -20.43
CA ALA A 122 -18.52 15.16 -20.11
C ALA A 122 -17.20 15.18 -20.88
N LYS A 123 -16.08 14.97 -20.17
CA LYS A 123 -14.78 14.69 -20.77
C LYS A 123 -14.79 13.26 -21.32
N VAL A 124 -14.80 13.14 -22.64
CA VAL A 124 -14.83 11.87 -23.38
C VAL A 124 -13.49 11.59 -24.06
N ASN A 125 -13.26 10.34 -24.43
CA ASN A 125 -12.17 9.91 -25.29
C ASN A 125 -12.35 10.40 -26.73
N LEU A 126 -11.25 10.72 -27.41
CA LEU A 126 -11.21 10.90 -28.86
C LEU A 126 -10.99 9.52 -29.49
N LEU A 127 -11.90 9.09 -30.35
CA LEU A 127 -11.87 7.78 -31.02
C LEU A 127 -11.36 7.93 -32.45
#